data_AF-A0A928IFE8-F1
#
_entry.id   AF-A0A928IFE8-F1
#
_cell.length_a   1.000
_cell.length_b   1.000
_cell.length_c   1.000
_cell.angle_alpha   90.00
_cell.angle_beta   90.00
_cell.angle_gamma   90.00
#
_symmetry.space_group_name_H-M   'P 1'
#
loop_
_entity.id
_entity.type
_entity.pdbx_description
1 polymer ?
#
loop_
_entity_poly.entity_id
_entity_poly.type
_entity_poly.pdbx_seq_one_letter_code
_entity_poly.pdbx_strand_id
1 'polypeptide(L)'
;MKQENIKDGLLDYKLKYGLLERRDCTPEENQRYNNILAQNGTIPDNICAYVYDFSEAPLEFFELIDTDLTEEEKKTFIALKQLDYLNTIKNCLLYFTISSIVVALIVLFTYLLNL
;
A
#
# COMPACT_ATOMS: atom_id res chain seq x y z
N MET A 1 9.93 4.65 -18.69
CA MET A 1 9.36 4.75 -17.32
C MET A 1 8.50 6.00 -17.30
N LYS A 2 7.17 5.84 -17.18
CA LYS A 2 6.25 6.98 -17.03
C LYS A 2 6.52 7.58 -15.65
N GLN A 3 6.84 8.88 -15.56
CA GLN A 3 6.98 9.53 -14.26
C GLN A 3 5.62 9.45 -13.57
N GLU A 4 5.56 8.69 -12.49
CA GLU A 4 4.37 8.58 -11.66
C GLU A 4 4.12 9.94 -11.00
N ASN A 5 2.90 10.45 -11.12
CA ASN A 5 2.52 11.70 -10.50
C ASN A 5 2.56 11.51 -8.98
N ILE A 6 3.25 12.40 -8.26
CA ILE A 6 3.42 12.33 -6.81
C ILE A 6 2.07 12.22 -6.08
N LYS A 7 1.02 12.85 -6.63
CA LYS A 7 -0.33 12.78 -6.07
C LYS A 7 -0.95 11.38 -6.16
N ASP A 8 -0.75 10.71 -7.29
CA ASP A 8 -1.27 9.37 -7.53
C ASP A 8 -0.55 8.36 -6.61
N GLY A 9 0.77 8.50 -6.49
CA GLY A 9 1.56 7.69 -5.54
C GLY A 9 1.14 7.91 -4.08
N LEU A 10 0.84 9.16 -3.68
CA LEU A 10 0.35 9.45 -2.33
C LEU A 10 -1.02 8.78 -2.07
N LEU A 11 -1.92 8.80 -3.05
CA LEU A 11 -3.23 8.16 -2.95
C LEU A 11 -3.09 6.65 -2.76
N ASP A 12 -2.23 6.01 -3.54
CA ASP A 12 -1.95 4.58 -3.43
C ASP A 12 -1.41 4.20 -2.05
N TYR A 13 -0.52 5.00 -1.48
CA TYR A 13 -0.04 4.76 -0.13
C TYR A 13 -1.14 4.96 0.92
N LYS A 14 -1.98 5.99 0.78
CA LYS A 14 -3.10 6.19 1.71
C LYS A 14 -4.06 5.01 1.69
N LEU A 15 -4.38 4.46 0.51
CA LEU A 15 -5.20 3.26 0.37
C LEU A 15 -4.51 2.03 0.93
N LYS A 16 -3.23 1.81 0.58
CA LYS A 16 -2.44 0.65 1.03
C LYS A 16 -2.30 0.58 2.56
N TYR A 17 -2.18 1.73 3.21
CA TYR A 17 -2.05 1.81 4.66
C TYR A 17 -3.39 2.02 5.38
N GLY A 18 -4.52 1.93 4.67
CA GLY A 18 -5.85 2.04 5.29
C GLY A 18 -6.10 3.42 5.91
N LEU A 19 -5.54 4.48 5.32
CA LEU A 19 -5.81 5.87 5.68
C LEU A 19 -6.95 6.48 4.83
N LEU A 20 -7.33 5.76 3.77
CA LEU A 20 -8.48 6.00 2.91
C LEU A 20 -9.11 4.65 2.57
N GLU A 21 -10.41 4.65 2.33
CA GLU A 21 -11.18 3.50 1.91
C GLU A 21 -11.66 3.65 0.46
N ARG A 22 -11.88 2.50 -0.19
CA ARG A 22 -12.51 2.41 -1.49
C ARG A 22 -13.90 1.82 -1.34
N ARG A 23 -14.89 2.49 -1.91
CA ARG A 23 -16.22 1.96 -2.13
C ARG A 23 -16.46 1.86 -3.62
N ASP A 24 -16.71 0.65 -4.09
CA ASP A 24 -17.10 0.46 -5.48
C ASP A 24 -18.43 1.16 -5.76
N CYS A 25 -18.50 1.85 -6.90
CA CYS A 25 -19.75 2.47 -7.34
C CYS A 25 -20.73 1.38 -7.81
N THR A 26 -22.01 1.57 -7.51
CA THR A 26 -23.06 0.64 -7.98
C THR A 26 -23.21 0.71 -9.50
N PRO A 27 -23.86 -0.27 -10.15
CA PRO A 27 -24.12 -0.22 -11.59
C PRO A 27 -24.85 1.06 -12.04
N GLU A 28 -25.80 1.55 -11.24
CA GLU A 28 -26.54 2.79 -11.51
C GLU A 28 -25.64 4.02 -11.40
N GLU A 29 -24.76 4.08 -10.40
CA GLU A 29 -23.77 5.14 -10.24
C GLU A 29 -22.76 5.14 -11.40
N ASN A 30 -22.25 3.96 -11.78
CA ASN A 30 -21.35 3.81 -12.92
C ASN A 30 -22.00 4.28 -14.22
N GLN A 31 -23.27 3.91 -14.47
CA GLN A 31 -24.00 4.37 -15.64
C GLN A 31 -24.15 5.90 -15.63
N ARG A 32 -24.48 6.48 -14.47
CA ARG A 32 -24.61 7.92 -14.31
C ARG A 32 -23.29 8.64 -14.60
N TYR A 33 -22.16 8.17 -14.05
CA TYR A 33 -20.84 8.80 -14.27
C TYR A 33 -20.37 8.65 -15.72
N ASN A 34 -20.56 7.48 -16.34
CA ASN A 34 -20.29 7.30 -17.77
C ASN A 34 -21.11 8.27 -18.64
N ASN A 35 -22.39 8.48 -18.33
CA ASN A 35 -23.24 9.44 -19.05
C ASN A 35 -22.77 10.89 -18.87
N ILE A 36 -22.35 11.28 -17.66
CA ILE A 36 -21.79 12.61 -17.37
C ILE A 36 -20.53 12.84 -18.22
N LEU A 37 -19.60 11.87 -18.24
CA LEU A 37 -18.38 11.97 -19.03
C LEU A 37 -18.66 12.01 -20.54
N ALA A 38 -19.61 11.23 -21.04
CA ALA A 38 -20.04 11.26 -22.44
C ALA A 38 -20.61 12.62 -22.88
N GLN A 39 -21.15 13.38 -21.92
CA GLN A 39 -21.66 14.75 -22.13
C GLN A 39 -20.61 15.84 -21.88
N ASN A 40 -19.33 15.48 -21.74
CA ASN A 40 -18.23 16.38 -21.34
C ASN A 40 -18.46 17.07 -19.98
N GLY A 41 -19.24 16.43 -19.10
CA GLY A 41 -19.42 16.87 -17.72
C GLY A 41 -18.25 16.47 -16.82
N THR A 42 -18.21 17.04 -15.62
CA THR A 42 -17.18 16.75 -14.61
C THR A 42 -17.78 15.87 -13.52
N ILE A 43 -17.06 14.79 -13.16
CA ILE A 43 -17.42 13.94 -12.02
C ILE A 43 -16.80 14.50 -10.73
N PRO A 44 -17.33 14.16 -9.54
CA PRO A 44 -16.76 14.61 -8.27
C PRO A 44 -15.31 14.17 -8.09
N ASP A 45 -14.49 15.00 -7.45
CA ASP A 45 -13.04 14.79 -7.29
C ASP A 45 -12.67 13.52 -6.52
N ASN A 46 -13.57 13.01 -5.67
CA ASN A 46 -13.37 11.78 -4.90
C ASN A 46 -13.78 10.51 -5.68
N ILE A 47 -14.28 10.63 -6.91
CA ILE A 47 -14.61 9.50 -7.78
C ILE A 47 -13.46 9.25 -8.75
N CYS A 48 -12.96 8.02 -8.75
CA CYS A 48 -11.87 7.57 -9.60
C CYS A 48 -12.34 6.46 -10.53
N ALA A 49 -11.83 6.42 -11.76
CA ALA A 49 -12.10 5.33 -12.69
C ALA A 49 -11.07 4.22 -12.51
N TYR A 50 -11.50 2.97 -12.61
CA TYR A 50 -10.59 1.85 -12.80
C TYR A 50 -9.91 1.96 -14.17
N VAL A 51 -8.60 1.80 -14.19
CA VAL A 51 -7.83 1.75 -15.44
C VAL A 51 -7.80 0.30 -15.92
N TYR A 52 -8.69 -0.02 -16.85
CA TYR A 52 -8.67 -1.30 -17.57
C TYR A 52 -8.01 -1.13 -18.94
N ASP A 53 -7.22 -2.13 -19.36
CA ASP A 53 -6.53 -2.12 -20.67
C ASP A 53 -7.49 -2.15 -21.88
N PHE A 54 -8.78 -2.38 -21.64
CA PHE A 54 -9.80 -2.46 -22.69
C PHE A 54 -10.49 -1.11 -22.90
N SER A 55 -10.19 -0.49 -24.04
CA SER A 55 -10.62 0.87 -24.40
C SER A 55 -12.10 1.02 -24.80
N GLU A 56 -12.90 -0.04 -24.79
CA GLU A 56 -14.26 -0.04 -25.36
C GLU A 56 -15.38 -0.35 -24.36
N ALA A 57 -15.05 -0.73 -23.13
CA ALA A 57 -16.05 -0.99 -22.09
C ALA A 57 -16.42 0.32 -21.35
N PRO A 58 -17.67 0.45 -20.85
CA PRO A 58 -18.00 1.53 -19.92
C PRO A 58 -17.06 1.47 -18.71
N LEU A 59 -16.57 2.63 -18.28
CA LEU A 59 -15.65 2.73 -17.14
C LEU A 59 -16.38 2.29 -15.87
N GLU A 60 -15.72 1.51 -15.03
CA GLU A 60 -16.16 1.29 -13.66
C GLU A 60 -15.47 2.32 -12.76
N PHE A 61 -16.20 2.79 -11.76
CA PHE A 61 -15.74 3.81 -10.84
C PHE A 61 -15.72 3.30 -9.41
N PHE A 62 -14.90 3.94 -8.59
CA PHE A 62 -14.90 3.80 -7.16
C PHE A 62 -14.83 5.18 -6.50
N GLU A 63 -15.39 5.26 -5.30
CA GLU A 63 -15.34 6.43 -4.44
C GLU A 63 -14.24 6.28 -3.39
N LEU A 64 -13.46 7.35 -3.22
CA LEU A 64 -12.54 7.52 -2.11
C LEU A 64 -13.29 8.07 -0.91
N ILE A 65 -13.28 7.31 0.17
CA ILE A 65 -13.93 7.66 1.42
C ILE A 65 -12.85 7.85 2.48
N ASP A 66 -12.97 8.92 3.26
CA ASP A 66 -12.16 9.07 4.47
C ASP A 66 -12.53 8.00 5.48
N THR A 67 -11.53 7.40 6.10
CA THR A 67 -11.75 6.50 7.23
C THR A 67 -12.40 7.24 8.39
N ASP A 68 -13.13 6.53 9.24
CA ASP A 68 -13.68 7.07 10.50
C ASP A 68 -12.59 7.49 11.52
N LEU A 69 -11.32 7.26 11.21
CA LEU A 69 -10.18 7.67 12.03
C LEU A 69 -9.98 9.19 12.00
N THR A 70 -9.81 9.77 13.19
CA THR A 70 -9.32 11.12 13.35
C THR A 70 -7.87 11.26 12.91
N GLU A 71 -7.41 12.48 12.64
CA GLU A 71 -6.01 12.75 12.28
C GLU A 71 -5.01 12.34 13.38
N GLU A 72 -5.42 12.38 14.65
CA GLU A 72 -4.60 11.91 15.77
C GLU A 72 -4.48 10.39 15.79
N GLU A 73 -5.58 9.68 15.53
CA GLU A 73 -5.59 8.22 15.41
C GLU A 73 -4.78 7.75 14.19
N LYS A 74 -4.88 8.44 13.04
CA LYS A 74 -4.05 8.17 11.85
C LYS A 74 -2.55 8.31 12.18
N LYS A 75 -2.16 9.38 12.87
CA LYS A 75 -0.76 9.57 13.31
C LYS A 75 -0.31 8.48 14.27
N THR A 76 -1.16 8.12 15.23
CA THR A 76 -0.88 7.05 16.20
C THR A 76 -0.71 5.71 15.49
N PHE A 77 -1.60 5.38 14.55
CA PHE A 77 -1.52 4.18 13.73
C PHE A 77 -0.21 4.11 12.94
N ILE A 78 0.18 5.20 12.27
CA ILE A 78 1.44 5.28 11.53
C ILE A 78 2.64 5.05 12.46
N ALA A 79 2.64 5.68 13.65
CA ALA A 79 3.72 5.51 14.63
C ALA A 79 3.82 4.06 15.13
N LEU A 80 2.69 3.41 15.39
CA LEU A 80 2.66 1.99 15.78
C LEU A 80 3.19 1.08 14.67
N LYS A 81 2.80 1.32 13.41
CA LYS A 81 3.35 0.59 12.26
C LYS A 81 4.86 0.78 12.10
N GLN A 82 5.38 1.98 12.34
CA GLN A 82 6.82 2.23 12.35
C GLN A 82 7.52 1.43 13.47
N LEU A 83 6.94 1.38 14.67
CA LEU A 83 7.46 0.58 15.77
C LEU A 83 7.47 -0.93 15.44
N ASP A 84 6.44 -1.44 14.79
CA ASP A 84 6.38 -2.83 14.31
C ASP A 84 7.51 -3.15 13.32
N TYR A 85 7.79 -2.24 12.38
CA TYR A 85 8.91 -2.40 11.46
C TYR A 85 10.26 -2.38 12.18
N LEU A 86 10.44 -1.47 13.14
CA LEU A 86 11.67 -1.42 13.94
C LEU A 86 11.85 -2.71 14.77
N ASN A 87 10.79 -3.24 15.35
CA ASN A 87 10.82 -4.52 16.06
C ASN A 87 11.17 -5.68 15.14
N THR A 88 10.65 -5.69 13.92
CA THR A 88 10.97 -6.72 12.92
C THR A 88 12.45 -6.64 12.52
N ILE A 89 12.96 -5.44 12.22
CA ILE A 89 14.38 -5.22 11.90
C ILE A 89 15.26 -5.69 13.06
N LYS A 90 14.92 -5.32 14.30
CA LYS A 90 15.64 -5.77 15.49
C LYS A 90 15.70 -7.30 15.60
N ASN A 91 14.57 -7.97 15.37
CA ASN A 91 14.51 -9.43 15.42
C ASN A 91 15.32 -10.08 14.30
N CYS A 92 15.28 -9.54 13.09
CA CYS A 92 16.14 -10.00 11.99
C CYS A 92 17.62 -9.84 12.33
N LEU A 93 18.04 -8.71 12.89
CA LEU A 93 19.43 -8.47 13.29
C LEU A 93 19.89 -9.44 14.39
N LEU A 94 19.05 -9.70 15.39
CA LEU A 94 19.33 -10.70 16.42
C LEU A 94 19.50 -12.09 15.81
N TYR A 95 18.60 -12.49 14.92
CA TYR A 95 18.68 -13.76 14.20
C TYR A 95 20.00 -13.88 13.43
N PHE A 96 20.33 -12.89 12.59
CA PHE A 96 21.58 -12.89 11.83
C PHE A 96 22.80 -12.96 12.74
N THR A 97 22.82 -12.20 13.84
CA THR A 97 23.94 -12.20 14.79
C THR A 97 24.16 -13.57 15.40
N ILE A 98 23.08 -14.22 15.87
CA ILE A 98 23.16 -15.57 16.45
C ILE A 98 23.62 -16.57 15.38
N SER A 99 23.03 -16.54 14.19
CA SER A 99 23.44 -17.42 13.07
C SER A 99 24.91 -17.25 12.71
N SER A 100 25.43 -16.02 12.66
CA SER A 100 26.84 -15.76 12.39
C SER A 100 27.76 -16.36 13.46
N ILE A 101 27.39 -16.27 14.74
CA ILE A 101 28.15 -16.88 15.85
C ILE A 101 28.15 -18.41 15.70
N VAL A 102 27.00 -19.02 15.46
CA VAL A 102 26.90 -20.48 15.28
C VAL A 102 27.77 -20.96 14.12
N VAL A 103 27.71 -20.30 12.97
CA VAL A 103 28.55 -20.65 11.81
C VAL A 103 30.03 -20.49 12.14
N ALA A 104 30.44 -19.41 12.81
CA ALA A 104 31.83 -19.21 13.21
C ALA A 104 32.33 -20.33 14.14
N LEU A 105 31.52 -20.78 15.10
CA LEU A 105 31.85 -21.89 15.99
C LEU A 105 31.99 -23.22 15.24
N ILE A 106 31.10 -23.50 14.27
CA ILE A 106 31.19 -24.70 13.43
C ILE A 106 32.48 -24.68 12.61
N VAL A 107 32.80 -23.56 11.97
CA VAL A 107 34.04 -23.41 11.18
C VAL A 107 35.28 -23.58 12.05
N LEU A 108 35.30 -22.99 13.25
CA LEU A 108 36.40 -23.14 14.18
C LEU A 108 36.57 -24.61 14.62
N PHE A 109 35.47 -25.28 14.94
CA PHE A 109 35.47 -26.68 15.36
C PHE A 109 35.94 -27.61 14.25
N THR A 110 35.45 -27.44 13.02
CA THR A 110 35.91 -28.24 11.88
C THR A 110 37.38 -27.97 11.55
N TYR A 111 37.85 -26.72 11.66
CA TYR A 111 39.26 -26.41 11.50
C TYR A 111 40.13 -27.14 12.54
N LEU A 112 39.76 -27.10 13.82
CA LEU A 112 40.49 -27.78 14.90
C LEU A 112 40.50 -29.31 14.77
N LEU A 113 39.44 -29.92 14.21
CA LEU A 113 39.39 -31.37 13.97
C LEU A 113 40.22 -31.84 12.77
N ASN A 114 40.49 -30.96 11.80
CA ASN A 114 41.28 -31.26 10.60
C ASN A 114 42.76 -30.84 10.74
N LEU A 115 43.16 -30.34 11.92
CA LEU A 115 44.53 -30.00 12.28
C LEU A 115 45.17 -31.16 13.05
#